data_AF-A0A6P3Z024-F1
#
_entry.id   AF-A0A6P3Z024-F1
#
_cell.length_a   1.000
_cell.length_b   1.000
_cell.length_c   1.000
_cell.angle_alpha   90.00
_cell.angle_beta   90.00
_cell.angle_gamma   90.00
#
_symmetry.space_group_name_H-M   'P 1'
#
loop_
_entity.id
_entity.type
_entity.pdbx_description
1 polymer ?
#
loop_
_entity_poly.entity_id
_entity_poly.type
_entity_poly.pdbx_seq_one_letter_code
_entity_poly.pdbx_strand_id
1 'polypeptide(L)'
;MDVSGEPERETSEIENKETAILIANGVTEMVEKILELFPVAVHDMNAEKKNIVLLAVLNRQPHVYKLLLKRNILRDSVFRKLDKDGNSALHLAATLGDYKPWLIPGAALQMQWEIKWYEFVKNSMPHK
;
A
#
# COMPACT_ATOMS: atom_id res chain seq x y z
N MET A 1 -13.15 -38.00 -38.92
CA MET A 1 -12.53 -36.65 -38.87
C MET A 1 -12.71 -36.19 -37.45
N ASP A 2 -11.68 -36.43 -36.63
CA ASP A 2 -11.67 -36.00 -35.24
C ASP A 2 -11.59 -34.48 -35.19
N VAL A 3 -12.57 -33.85 -34.55
CA VAL A 3 -12.52 -32.44 -34.17
C VAL A 3 -12.26 -32.43 -32.67
N SER A 4 -11.03 -32.70 -32.28
CA SER A 4 -10.55 -32.46 -30.92
C SER A 4 -10.34 -30.96 -30.74
N GLY A 5 -11.43 -30.24 -30.48
CA GLY A 5 -11.36 -28.93 -29.85
C GLY A 5 -11.24 -29.15 -28.34
N GLU A 6 -10.03 -29.13 -27.80
CA GLU A 6 -9.87 -28.92 -26.37
C GLU A 6 -10.54 -27.58 -26.02
N PRO A 7 -11.32 -27.50 -24.92
CA PRO A 7 -11.77 -26.20 -24.47
C PRO A 7 -10.52 -25.43 -24.04
N GLU A 8 -10.24 -24.35 -24.76
CA GLU A 8 -9.32 -23.32 -24.33
C GLU A 8 -9.64 -23.02 -22.86
N ARG A 9 -8.70 -23.33 -21.97
CA ARG A 9 -8.83 -22.95 -20.56
C ARG A 9 -8.86 -21.43 -20.55
N GLU A 10 -10.05 -20.86 -20.40
CA GLU A 10 -10.26 -19.45 -20.14
C GLU A 10 -9.28 -19.04 -19.04
N THR A 11 -8.32 -18.19 -19.39
CA THR A 11 -7.38 -17.57 -18.47
C THR A 11 -8.10 -16.45 -17.70
N SER A 12 -9.19 -16.77 -17.01
CA SER A 12 -10.11 -15.79 -16.42
C SER A 12 -10.03 -15.67 -14.89
N GLU A 13 -9.13 -16.41 -14.22
CA GLU A 13 -8.97 -16.36 -12.75
C GLU A 13 -7.59 -15.93 -12.27
N ILE A 14 -6.82 -15.20 -13.09
CA ILE A 14 -5.59 -14.56 -12.58
C ILE A 14 -5.97 -13.24 -11.88
N GLU A 15 -6.17 -13.38 -10.56
CA GLU A 15 -5.59 -12.52 -9.53
C GLU A 15 -6.20 -11.14 -9.27
N ASN A 16 -7.43 -11.11 -8.74
CA ASN A 16 -7.79 -10.02 -7.81
C ASN A 16 -7.16 -10.34 -6.43
N LYS A 17 -5.84 -10.17 -6.29
CA LYS A 17 -5.07 -10.41 -5.05
C LYS A 17 -5.30 -9.35 -3.96
N GLU A 18 -6.50 -8.79 -3.90
CA GLU A 18 -6.87 -7.83 -2.86
C GLU A 18 -7.28 -8.60 -1.61
N THR A 19 -6.33 -8.75 -0.68
CA THR A 19 -6.60 -9.39 0.62
C THR A 19 -7.35 -8.42 1.54
N ALA A 20 -8.03 -8.95 2.56
CA ALA A 20 -8.87 -8.13 3.45
C ALA A 20 -8.12 -6.96 4.09
N ILE A 21 -6.83 -7.12 4.39
CA ILE A 21 -6.02 -6.06 4.99
C ILE A 21 -5.70 -4.94 4.00
N LEU A 22 -5.52 -5.26 2.71
CA LEU A 22 -5.22 -4.30 1.65
C LEU A 22 -6.47 -3.49 1.30
N ILE A 23 -7.63 -4.13 1.24
CA ILE A 23 -8.93 -3.48 1.07
C ILE A 23 -9.23 -2.55 2.25
N ALA A 24 -8.89 -2.96 3.47
CA ALA A 24 -9.10 -2.17 4.68
C ALA A 24 -8.18 -0.94 4.82
N ASN A 25 -7.24 -0.70 3.89
CA ASN A 25 -6.20 0.33 3.95
C ASN A 25 -6.74 1.78 3.81
N GLY A 26 -7.54 2.18 4.79
CA GLY A 26 -8.26 3.46 4.89
C GLY A 26 -9.18 3.48 6.13
N VAL A 27 -9.44 2.32 6.73
CA VAL A 27 -10.16 2.15 7.99
C VAL A 27 -9.17 1.63 9.04
N THR A 28 -8.66 2.52 9.87
CA THR A 28 -7.55 2.23 10.81
C THR A 28 -7.92 1.12 11.79
N GLU A 29 -9.15 1.13 12.30
CA GLU A 29 -9.68 0.17 13.26
C GLU A 29 -9.76 -1.24 12.66
N MET A 30 -10.13 -1.34 11.37
CA MET A 30 -10.20 -2.62 10.68
C MET A 30 -8.80 -3.18 10.45
N VAL A 31 -7.85 -2.34 10.01
CA VAL A 31 -6.44 -2.73 9.87
C VAL A 31 -5.87 -3.20 11.22
N GLU A 32 -6.14 -2.46 12.29
CA GLU A 32 -5.74 -2.84 13.64
C GLU A 32 -6.27 -4.22 14.01
N LYS A 33 -7.57 -4.44 13.83
CA LYS A 33 -8.22 -5.68 14.20
C LYS A 33 -7.74 -6.88 13.39
N ILE A 34 -7.53 -6.69 12.09
CA ILE A 34 -6.96 -7.74 11.23
C ILE A 34 -5.55 -8.08 11.70
N LEU A 35 -4.72 -7.11 12.03
CA LEU A 35 -3.34 -7.35 12.49
C LEU A 35 -3.27 -7.93 13.91
N GLU A 36 -4.29 -7.74 14.75
CA GLU A 36 -4.43 -8.45 16.03
C GLU A 36 -4.71 -9.94 15.81
N LEU A 37 -5.63 -10.27 14.90
CA LEU A 37 -6.08 -11.64 14.67
C LEU A 37 -5.12 -12.42 13.75
N PHE A 38 -4.57 -11.75 12.75
CA PHE A 38 -3.73 -12.31 11.69
C PHE A 38 -2.48 -11.45 11.46
N PRO A 39 -1.48 -11.50 12.36
CA PRO A 39 -0.27 -10.67 12.23
C PRO A 39 0.51 -10.89 10.93
N VAL A 40 0.40 -12.08 10.32
CA VAL A 40 1.06 -12.44 9.06
C VAL A 40 0.53 -11.67 7.86
N ALA A 41 -0.71 -11.17 7.92
CA ALA A 41 -1.35 -10.42 6.84
C ALA A 41 -0.58 -9.14 6.47
N VAL A 42 0.30 -8.63 7.34
CA VAL A 42 1.17 -7.49 7.03
C VAL A 42 2.10 -7.74 5.83
N HIS A 43 2.35 -9.01 5.47
CA HIS A 43 3.17 -9.40 4.31
C HIS A 43 2.35 -9.60 3.03
N ASP A 44 1.03 -9.50 3.10
CA ASP A 44 0.16 -9.62 1.95
C ASP A 44 0.48 -8.53 0.93
N MET A 45 0.33 -8.88 -0.34
CA MET A 45 0.61 -8.00 -1.47
C MET A 45 -0.45 -8.20 -2.53
N ASN A 46 -0.87 -7.09 -3.15
CA ASN A 46 -1.77 -7.14 -4.29
C ASN A 46 -1.03 -7.52 -5.58
N ALA A 47 -1.74 -7.50 -6.72
CA ALA A 47 -1.19 -7.84 -8.03
C ALA A 47 -0.01 -6.92 -8.43
N GLU A 48 0.03 -5.68 -7.94
CA GLU A 48 1.13 -4.73 -8.15
C GLU A 48 2.31 -4.92 -7.19
N LYS A 49 2.31 -6.00 -6.39
CA LYS A 49 3.28 -6.26 -5.32
C LYS A 49 3.31 -5.15 -4.26
N LYS A 50 2.22 -4.40 -4.09
CA LYS A 50 2.10 -3.38 -3.03
C LYS A 50 1.56 -4.04 -1.77
N ASN A 51 2.33 -3.94 -0.68
CA ASN A 51 1.85 -4.30 0.64
C ASN A 51 1.09 -3.13 1.29
N ILE A 52 0.55 -3.36 2.48
CA ILE A 52 -0.21 -2.33 3.21
C ILE A 52 0.60 -1.05 3.49
N VAL A 53 1.93 -1.15 3.68
CA VAL A 53 2.77 0.05 3.90
C VAL A 53 2.81 0.90 2.63
N LEU A 54 3.07 0.28 1.48
CA LEU A 54 3.12 0.97 0.18
C LEU A 54 1.76 1.57 -0.18
N LEU A 55 0.67 0.82 0.05
CA LEU A 55 -0.68 1.32 -0.20
C LEU A 55 -1.06 2.45 0.75
N ALA A 56 -0.71 2.38 2.05
CA ALA A 56 -0.97 3.45 3.00
C ALA A 56 -0.27 4.74 2.58
N VAL A 57 0.93 4.62 1.98
CA VAL A 57 1.68 5.77 1.49
C VAL A 57 1.12 6.34 0.20
N LEU A 58 0.84 5.47 -0.77
CA LEU A 58 0.24 5.85 -2.04
C LEU A 58 -1.08 6.59 -1.82
N ASN A 59 -1.93 6.08 -0.94
CA ASN A 59 -3.27 6.61 -0.68
C ASN A 59 -3.31 7.66 0.43
N ARG A 60 -2.16 8.17 0.88
CA ARG A 60 -2.06 9.20 1.94
C ARG A 60 -2.89 8.87 3.19
N GLN A 61 -2.68 7.68 3.76
CA GLN A 61 -3.37 7.20 4.96
C GLN A 61 -2.46 7.35 6.19
N PRO A 62 -2.31 8.56 6.78
CA PRO A 62 -1.36 8.81 7.86
C PRO A 62 -1.68 8.01 9.12
N HIS A 63 -2.96 7.77 9.42
CA HIS A 63 -3.38 7.03 10.61
C HIS A 63 -3.00 5.55 10.51
N VAL A 64 -3.29 4.92 9.37
CA VAL A 64 -2.87 3.55 9.07
C VAL A 64 -1.34 3.46 9.07
N TYR A 65 -0.65 4.37 8.40
CA TYR A 65 0.82 4.36 8.36
C TYR A 65 1.44 4.52 9.75
N LYS A 66 0.90 5.43 10.59
CA LYS A 66 1.34 5.61 11.98
C LYS A 66 1.07 4.37 12.84
N LEU A 67 -0.05 3.68 12.63
CA LEU A 67 -0.34 2.41 13.29
C LEU A 67 0.71 1.36 12.91
N LEU A 68 1.03 1.25 11.63
CA LEU A 68 2.04 0.30 11.13
C LEU A 68 3.43 0.62 11.71
N LEU A 69 3.83 1.88 11.78
CA LEU A 69 5.08 2.30 12.42
C LEU A 69 5.15 1.87 13.90
N LYS A 70 4.07 2.07 14.66
CA LYS A 70 4.01 1.71 16.08
C LYS A 70 4.10 0.19 16.31
N ARG A 71 3.43 -0.59 15.46
CA ARG A 71 3.44 -2.07 15.54
C ARG A 71 4.75 -2.69 15.05
N ASN A 72 5.43 -2.05 14.08
CA ASN A 72 6.48 -2.67 13.29
C ASN A 72 7.91 -2.32 13.72
N ILE A 73 8.16 -2.13 15.01
CA ILE A 73 9.48 -1.71 15.52
C ILE A 73 10.62 -2.71 15.15
N LEU A 74 10.35 -3.90 14.57
CA LEU A 74 11.38 -4.91 14.25
C LEU A 74 11.27 -5.66 12.90
N ARG A 75 10.46 -5.24 11.91
CA ARG A 75 10.53 -5.84 10.55
C ARG A 75 10.76 -4.80 9.46
N ASP A 76 12.01 -4.35 9.38
CA ASP A 76 12.58 -3.59 8.26
C ASP A 76 12.19 -4.14 6.89
N SER A 77 11.99 -5.45 6.78
CA SER A 77 11.67 -6.12 5.51
C SER A 77 10.35 -5.68 4.88
N VAL A 78 9.34 -5.28 5.66
CA VAL A 78 8.03 -4.84 5.12
C VAL A 78 8.14 -3.42 4.57
N PHE A 79 8.79 -2.52 5.31
CA PHE A 79 8.95 -1.11 4.91
C PHE A 79 9.91 -0.95 3.74
N ARG A 80 10.89 -1.87 3.59
CA ARG A 80 11.86 -1.87 2.48
C ARG A 80 11.36 -2.58 1.22
N LYS A 81 10.10 -3.04 1.16
CA LYS A 81 9.55 -3.65 -0.05
C LYS A 81 9.45 -2.63 -1.19
N LEU A 82 9.64 -3.16 -2.39
CA LEU A 82 9.43 -2.43 -3.64
C LEU A 82 8.19 -3.02 -4.33
N ASP A 83 7.43 -2.17 -4.99
CA ASP A 83 6.34 -2.62 -5.86
C ASP A 83 6.88 -3.26 -7.15
N LYS A 84 5.97 -3.68 -8.04
CA LYS A 84 6.33 -4.31 -9.32
C LYS A 84 7.23 -3.44 -10.22
N ASP A 85 7.19 -2.12 -10.06
CA ASP A 85 7.91 -1.14 -10.87
C ASP A 85 9.21 -0.68 -10.19
N GLY A 86 9.53 -1.25 -9.02
CA GLY A 86 10.72 -0.90 -8.24
C GLY A 86 10.54 0.33 -7.35
N ASN A 87 9.32 0.84 -7.18
CA ASN A 87 9.07 1.99 -6.32
C ASN A 87 9.07 1.56 -4.85
N SER A 88 9.81 2.32 -4.04
CA SER A 88 9.75 2.24 -2.59
C SER A 88 8.66 3.16 -2.02
N ALA A 89 8.36 3.03 -0.72
CA ALA A 89 7.48 3.96 -0.01
C ALA A 89 7.88 5.43 -0.25
N LEU A 90 9.18 5.73 -0.30
CA LEU A 90 9.67 7.08 -0.52
C LEU A 90 9.37 7.61 -1.94
N HIS A 91 9.45 6.74 -2.96
CA HIS A 91 9.06 7.09 -4.32
C HIS A 91 7.56 7.40 -4.38
N LEU A 92 6.72 6.54 -3.79
CA LEU A 92 5.25 6.73 -3.76
C LEU A 92 4.82 7.96 -2.94
N ALA A 93 5.59 8.34 -1.92
CA ALA A 93 5.35 9.56 -1.15
C ALA A 93 5.69 10.83 -1.95
N ALA A 94 6.63 10.75 -2.91
CA ALA A 94 7.04 11.87 -3.75
C ALA A 94 6.14 12.07 -4.98
N THR A 95 5.36 11.05 -5.37
CA THR A 95 4.43 11.17 -6.51
C THR A 95 3.19 11.95 -6.14
N LEU A 96 2.82 12.94 -6.95
CA LEU A 96 1.52 13.60 -6.89
C LEU A 96 0.51 12.71 -7.63
N GLY A 97 -0.12 11.77 -6.92
CA GLY A 97 -1.10 10.85 -7.49
C GLY A 97 -2.44 11.53 -7.82
N ASP A 98 -3.30 10.81 -8.54
CA ASP A 98 -4.66 11.27 -8.87
C ASP A 98 -5.57 11.32 -7.64
N TYR A 99 -5.29 10.47 -6.65
CA TYR A 99 -6.02 10.44 -5.39
C TYR A 99 -5.61 11.60 -4.48
N LYS A 100 -6.53 12.55 -4.29
CA LYS A 100 -6.36 13.72 -3.42
C LYS A 100 -7.34 13.63 -2.24
N PRO A 101 -7.01 12.87 -1.18
CA PRO A 101 -7.92 12.68 -0.04
C PRO A 101 -8.14 13.96 0.76
N TRP A 102 -7.18 14.89 0.67
CA TRP A 102 -7.21 16.15 1.39
C TRP A 102 -7.94 17.21 0.55
N LEU A 103 -9.07 17.70 1.03
CA LEU A 103 -9.79 18.85 0.45
C LEU A 103 -9.06 20.15 0.80
N ILE A 104 -7.85 20.31 0.28
CA ILE A 104 -7.01 21.48 0.53
C ILE A 104 -7.28 22.56 -0.53
N PRO A 105 -7.72 23.77 -0.14
CA PRO A 105 -7.99 24.83 -1.10
C PRO A 105 -6.68 25.38 -1.69
N GLY A 106 -6.58 25.36 -3.02
CA GLY A 106 -5.48 25.99 -3.76
C GLY A 106 -4.21 25.14 -3.89
N ALA A 107 -3.51 25.32 -5.01
CA ALA A 107 -2.36 24.50 -5.38
C ALA A 107 -1.18 24.62 -4.38
N ALA A 108 -0.91 25.82 -3.88
CA ALA A 108 0.20 26.05 -2.95
C ALA A 108 0.02 25.29 -1.63
N LEU A 109 -1.18 25.32 -1.04
CA LEU A 109 -1.48 24.58 0.17
C LEU A 109 -1.44 23.07 -0.11
N GLN A 110 -1.98 22.61 -1.25
CA GLN A 110 -1.88 21.19 -1.61
C GLN A 110 -0.42 20.73 -1.64
N MET A 111 0.47 21.47 -2.32
CA MET A 111 1.89 21.15 -2.37
C MET A 111 2.55 21.16 -0.99
N GLN A 112 2.17 22.09 -0.10
CA GLN A 112 2.71 22.13 1.26
C GLN A 112 2.38 20.84 2.04
N TRP A 113 1.17 20.30 1.87
CA TRP A 113 0.80 19.03 2.49
C TRP A 113 1.52 17.83 1.90
N GLU A 114 1.71 17.79 0.57
CA GLU A 114 2.49 16.74 -0.08
C GLU A 114 3.96 16.74 0.38
N ILE A 115 4.56 17.93 0.57
CA ILE A 115 5.92 18.05 1.13
C ILE A 115 5.95 17.50 2.56
N LYS A 116 5.00 17.91 3.42
CA LYS A 116 4.92 17.39 4.80
C LYS A 116 4.72 15.87 4.84
N TRP A 117 3.90 15.35 3.93
CA TRP A 117 3.68 13.92 3.79
C TRP A 117 4.97 13.18 3.43
N TYR A 118 5.68 13.67 2.40
CA TYR A 118 6.96 13.12 1.99
C TYR A 118 8.00 13.15 3.12
N GLU A 119 8.13 14.27 3.82
CA GLU A 119 9.04 14.42 4.97
C GLU A 119 8.71 13.44 6.10
N PHE A 120 7.41 13.30 6.42
CA PHE A 120 6.96 12.35 7.44
C PHE A 120 7.34 10.91 7.08
N VAL A 121 7.07 10.48 5.85
CA VAL A 121 7.46 9.14 5.37
C VAL A 121 8.97 8.99 5.43
N LYS A 122 9.73 9.92 4.83
CA LYS A 122 11.20 9.91 4.80
C LYS A 122 11.82 9.76 6.18
N ASN A 123 11.37 10.55 7.14
CA ASN A 123 11.93 10.58 8.50
C ASN A 123 11.52 9.36 9.35
N SER A 124 10.49 8.62 8.93
CA SER A 124 10.01 7.43 9.63
C SER A 124 10.61 6.11 9.12
N MET A 125 11.26 6.13 7.95
CA MET A 125 11.82 4.93 7.33
C MET A 125 13.04 4.43 8.12
N PRO A 126 13.21 3.10 8.29
CA PRO A 126 14.37 2.55 8.97
C PRO A 126 15.68 3.00 8.32
N HIS A 127 16.62 3.47 9.13
CA HIS A 127 17.96 3.83 8.67
C HIS A 127 18.80 2.58 8.39
N LYS A 128 19.84 2.73 7.57
CA LYS A 128 20.84 1.68 7.35
C LYS A 128 21.79 1.58 8.52
#